data_AF-A0A2M4AXK9-F1
#
_entry.id   AF-A0A2M4AXK9-F1
#
_cell.length_a   1.000
_cell.length_b   1.000
_cell.length_c   1.000
_cell.angle_alpha   90.00
_cell.angle_beta   90.00
_cell.angle_gamma   90.00
#
_symmetry.space_group_name_H-M   'P 1'
#
loop_
_entity.id
_entity.type
_entity.pdbx_description
1 polymer ?
#
loop_
_entity_poly.entity_id
_entity_poly.type
_entity_poly.pdbx_seq_one_letter_code
_entity_poly.pdbx_strand_id
1 'polypeptide(L)'
;MGIVCLVCTLAAVLPSGLNLLFRKSYETSAFLYSFTITAFGFFLFSFHVHEKSILLVAIPALLLLRLEPFAVFWFLHVSSFSMFPLLYKDGLTGPYVALSLITLILPRFATMTENRTSETPLYDVFHVRPLIGNVKGFTSLLVTLFYGSLLGQMALLGAFLFVKPPDALPFLFPLAISAYSCGHFVLFFLYFNYRQFVSSDWLVDKAAPKAQTKSEKNRKIK
;
A
#
# COMPACT_ATOMS: atom_id res chain seq x y z
N MET A 1 -8.30 -26.10 10.89
CA MET A 1 -7.75 -25.01 10.05
C MET A 1 -8.56 -23.71 10.18
N GLY A 2 -9.88 -23.72 9.94
CA GLY A 2 -10.69 -22.48 10.02
C GLY A 2 -10.62 -21.71 11.34
N ILE A 3 -10.53 -22.41 12.49
CA ILE A 3 -10.40 -21.76 13.81
C ILE A 3 -9.07 -20.99 13.93
N VAL A 4 -7.97 -21.54 13.39
CA VAL A 4 -6.66 -20.86 13.41
C VAL A 4 -6.72 -19.59 12.56
N CYS A 5 -7.29 -19.68 11.36
CA CYS A 5 -7.51 -18.51 10.50
C CYS A 5 -8.38 -17.44 11.19
N LEU A 6 -9.45 -17.85 11.87
CA LEU A 6 -10.33 -16.95 12.61
C LEU A 6 -9.56 -16.24 13.73
N VAL A 7 -8.79 -16.98 14.52
CA VAL A 7 -7.99 -16.41 15.61
C VAL A 7 -6.91 -15.47 15.06
N CYS A 8 -6.22 -15.84 13.99
CA CYS A 8 -5.22 -14.98 13.34
C CYS A 8 -5.85 -13.70 12.76
N THR A 9 -6.99 -13.81 12.08
CA THR A 9 -7.72 -12.66 11.54
C THR A 9 -8.17 -11.74 12.68
N LEU A 10 -8.73 -12.31 13.75
CA LEU A 10 -9.13 -11.56 14.92
C LEU A 10 -7.92 -10.86 15.56
N ALA A 11 -6.82 -11.56 15.79
CA ALA A 11 -5.60 -11.01 16.36
C ALA A 11 -4.98 -9.89 15.50
N ALA A 12 -5.10 -9.96 14.17
CA ALA A 12 -4.63 -8.94 13.25
C ALA A 12 -5.53 -7.68 13.25
N VAL A 13 -6.85 -7.86 13.36
CA VAL A 13 -7.85 -6.79 13.21
C VAL A 13 -8.17 -6.10 14.55
N LEU A 14 -8.17 -6.85 15.65
CA LEU A 14 -8.59 -6.39 16.97
C LEU A 14 -7.73 -5.23 17.52
N PRO A 15 -6.38 -5.24 17.42
CA PRO A 15 -5.56 -4.13 17.91
C PRO A 15 -5.90 -2.81 17.22
N SER A 16 -6.15 -2.86 15.91
CA SER A 16 -6.54 -1.69 15.12
C SER A 16 -7.91 -1.17 15.52
N GLY A 17 -8.90 -2.08 15.65
CA GLY A 17 -10.26 -1.73 16.05
C GLY A 17 -10.35 -1.17 17.48
N LEU A 18 -9.63 -1.78 18.42
CA LEU A 18 -9.57 -1.30 19.80
C LEU A 18 -8.89 0.07 19.91
N ASN A 19 -7.78 0.28 19.19
CA ASN A 19 -7.12 1.59 19.16
C ASN A 19 -8.06 2.70 18.68
N LEU A 20 -8.93 2.39 17.70
CA LEU A 20 -9.94 3.33 17.22
C LEU A 20 -11.06 3.55 18.25
N LEU A 21 -11.57 2.50 18.89
CA LEU A 21 -12.66 2.58 19.87
C LEU A 21 -12.27 3.33 21.15
N PHE A 22 -11.04 3.15 21.62
CA PHE A 22 -10.55 3.84 22.83
C PHE A 22 -9.98 5.23 22.54
N ARG A 23 -9.87 5.64 21.27
CA ARG A 23 -9.45 6.98 20.91
C ARG A 23 -10.57 7.99 21.14
N LYS A 24 -10.28 9.01 21.94
CA LYS A 24 -11.20 10.09 22.31
C LYS A 24 -11.49 11.10 21.18
N SER A 25 -10.66 11.13 20.13
CA SER A 25 -10.82 12.05 19.00
C SER A 25 -10.95 11.27 17.69
N TYR A 26 -12.07 11.49 16.99
CA TYR A 26 -12.37 10.89 15.69
C TYR A 26 -11.58 11.58 14.59
N GLU A 27 -10.36 11.14 14.36
CA GLU A 27 -9.63 11.59 13.17
C GLU A 27 -9.94 10.70 11.98
N THR A 28 -10.41 11.32 10.89
CA THR A 28 -10.74 10.64 9.63
C THR A 28 -9.55 9.84 9.09
N SER A 29 -8.32 10.31 9.28
CA SER A 29 -7.09 9.59 8.89
C SER A 29 -6.94 8.26 9.62
N ALA A 30 -7.08 8.25 10.95
CA ALA A 30 -6.98 7.03 11.76
C ALA A 30 -8.09 6.02 11.42
N PHE A 31 -9.30 6.51 11.12
CA PHE A 31 -10.38 5.68 10.61
C PHE A 31 -10.01 5.02 9.27
N LEU A 32 -9.46 5.77 8.31
CA LEU A 32 -9.05 5.24 7.01
C LEU A 32 -7.94 4.20 7.15
N TYR A 33 -6.91 4.46 7.98
CA TYR A 33 -5.86 3.46 8.26
C TYR A 33 -6.45 2.20 8.87
N SER A 34 -7.31 2.32 9.89
CA SER A 34 -7.93 1.16 10.51
C SER A 34 -8.78 0.37 9.51
N PHE A 35 -9.51 1.04 8.63
CA PHE A 35 -10.32 0.39 7.60
C PHE A 35 -9.46 -0.34 6.55
N THR A 36 -8.31 0.23 6.16
CA THR A 36 -7.33 -0.46 5.30
C THR A 36 -6.71 -1.67 6.00
N ILE A 37 -6.31 -1.54 7.26
CA ILE A 37 -5.70 -2.62 8.05
C ILE A 37 -6.69 -3.76 8.30
N THR A 38 -7.95 -3.43 8.63
CA THR A 38 -8.97 -4.46 8.83
C THR A 38 -9.20 -5.22 7.53
N ALA A 39 -9.31 -4.53 6.39
CA ALA A 39 -9.46 -5.16 5.08
C ALA A 39 -8.26 -6.06 4.73
N PHE A 40 -7.02 -5.62 4.96
CA PHE A 40 -5.83 -6.46 4.78
C PHE A 40 -5.83 -7.68 5.72
N GLY A 41 -6.23 -7.51 6.99
CA GLY A 41 -6.30 -8.61 7.95
C GLY A 41 -7.26 -9.71 7.49
N PHE A 42 -8.44 -9.33 6.99
CA PHE A 42 -9.38 -10.27 6.38
C PHE A 42 -8.85 -10.89 5.09
N PHE A 43 -8.14 -10.12 4.25
CA PHE A 43 -7.57 -10.66 3.01
C PHE A 43 -6.42 -11.65 3.25
N LEU A 44 -5.55 -11.41 4.23
CA LEU A 44 -4.34 -12.22 4.44
C LEU A 44 -4.60 -13.48 5.28
N PHE A 45 -5.49 -13.41 6.27
CA PHE A 45 -5.66 -14.48 7.27
C PHE A 45 -6.99 -15.24 7.16
N SER A 46 -7.90 -14.85 6.26
CA SER A 46 -9.14 -15.58 6.04
C SER A 46 -8.89 -16.94 5.38
N PHE A 47 -9.77 -17.90 5.69
CA PHE A 47 -9.66 -19.28 5.21
C PHE A 47 -9.97 -19.41 3.71
N HIS A 48 -10.92 -18.63 3.20
CA HIS A 48 -11.32 -18.65 1.78
C HIS A 48 -11.09 -17.26 1.17
N VAL A 49 -9.91 -17.08 0.58
CA VAL A 49 -9.51 -15.85 -0.08
C VAL A 49 -9.39 -16.15 -1.57
N HIS A 50 -10.10 -15.37 -2.37
CA HIS A 50 -9.99 -15.43 -3.83
C HIS A 50 -9.03 -14.35 -4.33
N GLU A 51 -8.41 -14.58 -5.49
CA GLU A 51 -7.54 -13.60 -6.15
C GLU A 51 -8.20 -12.22 -6.31
N LYS A 52 -9.52 -12.19 -6.58
CA LYS A 52 -10.30 -10.93 -6.73
C LYS A 52 -10.56 -10.19 -5.42
N SER A 53 -10.44 -10.87 -4.27
CA SER A 53 -10.78 -10.29 -2.97
C SER A 53 -9.78 -9.21 -2.53
N ILE A 54 -8.62 -9.09 -3.19
CA ILE A 54 -7.69 -7.96 -2.99
C ILE A 54 -8.36 -6.61 -3.28
N LEU A 55 -9.39 -6.57 -4.13
CA LEU A 55 -10.17 -5.37 -4.41
C LEU A 55 -10.89 -4.83 -3.17
N LEU A 56 -11.24 -5.70 -2.21
CA LEU A 56 -11.78 -5.28 -0.91
C LEU A 56 -10.80 -4.36 -0.17
N VAL A 57 -9.49 -4.62 -0.30
CA VAL A 57 -8.42 -3.81 0.28
C VAL A 57 -8.09 -2.61 -0.60
N ALA A 58 -8.25 -2.73 -1.92
CA ALA A 58 -8.05 -1.63 -2.86
C ALA A 58 -8.97 -0.43 -2.62
N ILE A 59 -10.24 -0.67 -2.28
CA ILE A 59 -11.22 0.39 -2.00
C ILE A 59 -10.77 1.34 -0.87
N PRO A 60 -10.48 0.85 0.36
CA PRO A 60 -10.00 1.73 1.43
C PRO A 60 -8.62 2.31 1.15
N ALA A 61 -7.73 1.57 0.48
CA ALA A 61 -6.42 2.09 0.09
C ALA A 61 -6.54 3.28 -0.87
N LEU A 62 -7.50 3.27 -1.81
CA LEU A 62 -7.75 4.41 -2.71
C LEU A 62 -8.21 5.66 -1.96
N LEU A 63 -8.99 5.53 -0.88
CA LEU A 63 -9.34 6.67 -0.02
C LEU A 63 -8.11 7.23 0.70
N LEU A 64 -7.12 6.37 0.99
CA LEU A 64 -5.85 6.74 1.60
C LEU A 64 -4.87 7.40 0.60
N LEU A 65 -5.18 7.41 -0.70
CA LEU A 65 -4.32 7.98 -1.75
C LEU A 65 -3.94 9.44 -1.49
N ARG A 66 -4.84 10.23 -0.90
CA ARG A 66 -4.57 11.64 -0.57
C ARG A 66 -3.55 11.81 0.56
N LEU A 67 -3.45 10.81 1.45
CA LEU A 67 -2.55 10.82 2.61
C LEU A 67 -1.20 10.21 2.25
N GLU A 68 -1.20 9.06 1.57
CA GLU A 68 -0.02 8.26 1.27
C GLU A 68 0.03 7.86 -0.20
N PRO A 69 0.21 8.83 -1.13
CA PRO A 69 0.04 8.58 -2.55
C PRO A 69 1.03 7.54 -3.09
N PHE A 70 2.29 7.56 -2.63
CA PHE A 70 3.31 6.60 -3.07
C PHE A 70 3.00 5.15 -2.65
N ALA A 71 2.70 4.93 -1.37
CA ALA A 71 2.44 3.58 -0.86
C ALA A 71 1.19 2.97 -1.50
N VAL A 72 0.12 3.77 -1.65
CA VAL A 72 -1.11 3.33 -2.30
C VAL A 72 -0.88 3.06 -3.78
N PHE A 73 -0.15 3.93 -4.48
CA PHE A 73 0.18 3.73 -5.90
C PHE A 73 0.93 2.40 -6.13
N TRP A 74 1.97 2.15 -5.35
CA TRP A 74 2.72 0.89 -5.44
C TRP A 74 1.83 -0.31 -5.10
N PHE A 75 1.04 -0.22 -4.04
CA PHE A 75 0.09 -1.27 -3.66
C PHE A 75 -0.93 -1.59 -4.77
N LEU A 76 -1.50 -0.58 -5.42
CA LEU A 76 -2.46 -0.77 -6.52
C LEU A 76 -1.81 -1.46 -7.72
N HIS A 77 -0.56 -1.14 -8.03
CA HIS A 77 0.17 -1.79 -9.12
C HIS A 77 0.43 -3.28 -8.83
N VAL A 78 0.87 -3.59 -7.60
CA VAL A 78 1.03 -4.98 -7.13
C VAL A 78 -0.31 -5.73 -7.13
N SER A 79 -1.40 -5.06 -6.72
CA SER A 79 -2.75 -5.64 -6.71
C SER A 79 -3.20 -6.04 -8.12
N SER A 80 -3.02 -5.16 -9.11
CA SER A 80 -3.29 -5.47 -10.51
C SER A 80 -2.44 -6.64 -11.02
N PHE A 81 -1.15 -6.65 -10.71
CA PHE A 81 -0.25 -7.75 -11.09
C PHE A 81 -0.68 -9.10 -10.49
N SER A 82 -1.13 -9.12 -9.23
CA SER A 82 -1.58 -10.35 -8.56
C SER A 82 -2.77 -11.02 -9.25
N MET A 83 -3.62 -10.25 -9.93
CA MET A 83 -4.79 -10.73 -10.67
C MET A 83 -4.46 -11.12 -12.12
N PHE A 84 -3.21 -10.98 -12.58
CA PHE A 84 -2.85 -11.23 -13.97
C PHE A 84 -3.15 -12.67 -14.46
N PRO A 85 -2.87 -13.75 -13.70
CA PRO A 85 -3.17 -15.11 -14.15
C PRO A 85 -4.66 -15.35 -14.43
N LEU A 86 -5.55 -14.66 -13.70
CA LEU A 86 -7.00 -14.67 -13.94
C LEU A 86 -7.35 -13.94 -15.24
N LEU A 87 -6.83 -12.72 -15.41
CA LEU A 87 -7.08 -11.91 -16.62
C LEU A 87 -6.56 -12.60 -17.88
N TYR A 88 -5.47 -13.36 -17.77
CA TYR A 88 -4.96 -14.17 -18.86
C TYR A 88 -5.94 -15.28 -19.25
N LYS A 89 -6.53 -15.98 -18.28
CA LYS A 89 -7.54 -17.03 -18.53
C LYS A 89 -8.80 -16.46 -19.20
N ASP A 90 -9.16 -15.23 -18.87
CA ASP A 90 -10.32 -14.55 -19.46
C ASP A 90 -10.00 -13.91 -20.84
N GLY A 91 -8.74 -13.89 -21.27
CA GLY A 91 -8.31 -13.27 -22.54
C GLY A 91 -8.18 -11.74 -22.49
N LEU A 92 -8.19 -11.12 -21.30
CA LEU A 92 -8.10 -9.67 -21.09
C LEU A 92 -6.66 -9.15 -20.92
N THR A 93 -5.68 -9.77 -21.58
CA THR A 93 -4.27 -9.36 -21.49
C THR A 93 -4.01 -7.97 -22.06
N GLY A 94 -4.64 -7.62 -23.18
CA GLY A 94 -4.52 -6.32 -23.83
C GLY A 94 -4.95 -5.16 -22.91
N PRO A 95 -6.19 -5.17 -22.38
CA PRO A 95 -6.66 -4.16 -21.43
C PRO A 95 -5.77 -4.04 -20.19
N TYR A 96 -5.27 -5.16 -19.65
CA TYR A 96 -4.35 -5.16 -18.52
C TYR A 96 -3.07 -4.36 -18.81
N VAL A 97 -2.42 -4.63 -19.94
CA VAL A 97 -1.17 -3.93 -20.33
C VAL A 97 -1.45 -2.44 -20.56
N ALA A 98 -2.53 -2.11 -21.28
CA ALA A 98 -2.89 -0.71 -21.54
C ALA A 98 -3.13 0.08 -20.25
N LEU A 99 -3.95 -0.43 -19.33
CA LEU A 99 -4.25 0.23 -18.06
C LEU A 99 -3.03 0.28 -17.12
N SER A 100 -2.20 -0.76 -17.11
CA SER A 100 -0.95 -0.76 -16.33
C SER A 100 0.03 0.30 -16.82
N LEU A 101 0.14 0.50 -18.14
CA LEU A 101 0.97 1.57 -18.69
C LEU A 101 0.38 2.95 -18.40
N ILE A 102 -0.92 3.14 -18.59
CA ILE A 102 -1.59 4.41 -18.27
C ILE A 102 -1.33 4.78 -16.81
N THR A 103 -1.54 3.85 -15.87
CA THR A 103 -1.32 4.10 -14.45
C THR A 103 0.13 4.45 -14.12
N LEU A 104 1.11 3.82 -14.78
CA LEU A 104 2.54 4.16 -14.61
C LEU A 104 2.90 5.57 -15.11
N ILE A 105 2.22 6.08 -16.14
CA ILE A 105 2.51 7.40 -16.70
C ILE A 105 1.78 8.52 -15.95
N LEU A 106 0.69 8.22 -15.22
CA LEU A 106 -0.09 9.23 -14.46
C LEU A 106 0.75 10.11 -13.52
N PRO A 107 1.66 9.59 -12.68
CA PRO A 107 2.52 10.43 -11.82
C PRO A 107 3.39 11.41 -12.60
N ARG A 108 3.88 10.99 -13.77
CA ARG A 108 4.67 11.85 -14.66
C ARG A 108 3.85 12.99 -15.22
N PHE A 109 2.59 12.74 -15.60
CA PHE A 109 1.69 13.81 -16.05
C PHE A 109 1.31 14.76 -14.90
N ALA A 110 1.02 14.24 -13.71
CA ALA A 110 0.68 15.06 -12.56
C ALA A 110 1.84 16.00 -12.14
N THR A 111 3.08 15.54 -12.27
CA THR A 111 4.28 16.31 -11.94
C THR A 111 4.73 17.26 -13.05
N MET A 112 4.40 16.97 -14.32
CA MET A 112 4.62 17.91 -15.44
C MET A 112 3.87 19.24 -15.27
N THR A 113 2.75 19.24 -14.55
CA THR A 113 1.99 20.47 -14.24
C THR A 113 2.67 21.31 -13.14
N GLU A 114 3.55 20.73 -12.33
CA GLU A 114 4.25 21.39 -11.24
C GLU A 114 5.70 21.71 -11.65
N ASN A 115 5.95 22.97 -12.06
CA ASN A 115 7.28 23.51 -12.43
C ASN A 115 8.28 23.50 -11.26
N ARG A 116 8.68 22.34 -10.74
CA ARG A 116 9.78 22.21 -9.78
C ARG A 116 11.04 21.73 -10.48
N THR A 117 11.93 22.70 -10.71
CA THR A 117 13.35 22.51 -10.96
C THR A 117 13.97 21.77 -9.76
N SER A 118 14.05 20.45 -9.83
CA SER A 118 14.87 19.66 -8.91
C SER A 118 15.58 18.64 -9.76
N GLU A 119 16.92 18.65 -9.69
CA GLU A 119 17.77 17.75 -10.46
C GLU A 119 17.35 16.30 -10.20
N THR A 120 16.73 15.68 -11.20
CA THR A 120 16.30 14.30 -11.12
C THR A 120 17.46 13.39 -11.52
N PRO A 121 17.81 12.40 -10.69
CA PRO A 121 18.82 11.41 -11.08
C PRO A 121 18.27 10.51 -12.20
N LEU A 122 19.18 10.00 -13.05
CA LEU A 122 18.90 9.26 -14.29
C LEU A 122 17.97 8.03 -14.18
N TYR A 123 17.67 7.55 -12.98
CA TYR A 123 16.87 6.34 -12.74
C TYR A 123 15.39 6.60 -12.36
N ASP A 124 14.94 7.85 -12.22
CA ASP A 124 13.54 8.17 -11.91
C ASP A 124 12.71 8.44 -13.20
N VAL A 125 12.47 7.38 -13.97
CA VAL A 125 11.77 7.44 -15.27
C VAL A 125 10.31 7.90 -15.14
N PHE A 126 9.66 7.59 -14.01
CA PHE A 126 8.23 7.84 -13.77
C PHE A 126 7.97 9.00 -12.79
N HIS A 127 9.02 9.66 -12.30
CA HIS A 127 8.91 10.79 -11.37
C HIS A 127 8.03 10.45 -10.16
N VAL A 128 8.34 9.33 -9.49
CA VAL A 128 7.60 8.88 -8.30
C VAL A 128 8.12 9.55 -7.02
N ARG A 129 9.30 10.19 -7.06
CA ARG A 129 9.89 10.92 -5.92
C ARG A 129 8.98 11.99 -5.31
N PRO A 130 8.28 12.85 -6.07
CA PRO A 130 7.40 13.86 -5.51
C PRO A 130 6.27 13.26 -4.66
N LEU A 131 5.88 12.01 -4.90
CA LEU A 131 4.83 11.31 -4.13
C LEU A 131 5.30 10.86 -2.73
N ILE A 132 6.61 10.76 -2.50
CA ILE A 132 7.19 10.26 -1.23
C ILE A 132 7.40 11.41 -0.23
N GLY A 133 7.52 12.65 -0.71
CA GLY A 133 7.87 13.80 0.11
C GLY A 133 9.38 13.92 0.40
N ASN A 134 9.75 14.94 1.20
CA ASN A 134 11.13 15.39 1.37
C ASN A 134 11.86 14.65 2.52
N VAL A 135 12.15 13.36 2.34
CA VAL A 135 12.93 12.56 3.31
C VAL A 135 14.29 12.19 2.70
N LYS A 136 15.31 13.00 2.97
CA LYS A 136 16.65 12.81 2.40
C LYS A 136 17.19 11.40 2.73
N GLY A 137 17.74 10.71 1.73
CA GLY A 137 18.29 9.34 1.86
C GLY A 137 17.26 8.22 1.76
N PHE A 138 16.21 8.24 2.60
CA PHE A 138 15.17 7.19 2.60
C PHE A 138 14.36 7.16 1.30
N THR A 139 14.07 8.33 0.71
CA THR A 139 13.39 8.44 -0.58
C THR A 139 14.17 7.71 -1.68
N SER A 140 15.51 7.75 -1.68
CA SER A 140 16.31 7.06 -2.71
C SER A 140 16.15 5.55 -2.62
N LEU A 141 16.23 5.00 -1.40
CA LEU A 141 16.06 3.57 -1.15
C LEU A 141 14.67 3.09 -1.56
N LEU A 142 13.62 3.80 -1.15
CA LEU A 142 12.24 3.44 -1.50
C LEU A 142 11.99 3.44 -3.01
N VAL A 143 12.54 4.42 -3.72
CA VAL A 143 12.43 4.50 -5.18
C VAL A 143 13.16 3.32 -5.83
N THR A 144 14.38 2.99 -5.37
CA THR A 144 15.11 1.81 -5.86
C THR A 144 14.33 0.52 -5.60
N LEU A 145 13.72 0.36 -4.42
CA LEU A 145 12.88 -0.81 -4.10
C LEU A 145 11.63 -0.88 -4.99
N PHE A 146 10.98 0.25 -5.26
CA PHE A 146 9.84 0.32 -6.16
C PHE A 146 10.21 -0.13 -7.58
N TYR A 147 11.31 0.39 -8.14
CA TYR A 147 11.79 -0.01 -9.46
C TYR A 147 12.26 -1.47 -9.50
N GLY A 148 12.90 -1.95 -8.44
CA GLY A 148 13.21 -3.37 -8.27
C GLY A 148 11.95 -4.24 -8.25
N SER A 149 10.91 -3.77 -7.56
CA SER A 149 9.61 -4.44 -7.54
C SER A 149 8.97 -4.51 -8.93
N LEU A 150 9.03 -3.40 -9.69
CA LEU A 150 8.49 -3.33 -11.04
C LEU A 150 9.24 -4.27 -12.00
N LEU A 151 10.58 -4.31 -11.90
CA LEU A 151 11.40 -5.23 -12.68
C LEU A 151 11.07 -6.69 -12.37
N GLY A 152 10.89 -7.04 -11.08
CA GLY A 152 10.47 -8.37 -10.66
C GLY A 152 9.11 -8.78 -11.24
N GLN A 153 8.14 -7.86 -11.25
CA GLN A 153 6.83 -8.09 -11.88
C GLN A 153 6.97 -8.34 -13.38
N MET A 154 7.70 -7.48 -14.10
CA MET A 154 7.92 -7.62 -15.54
C MET A 154 8.64 -8.93 -15.89
N ALA A 155 9.62 -9.34 -15.10
CA ALA A 155 10.33 -10.60 -15.27
C ALA A 155 9.38 -11.81 -15.08
N LEU A 156 8.54 -11.79 -14.04
CA LEU A 156 7.56 -12.84 -13.79
C LEU A 156 6.45 -12.89 -14.85
N LEU A 157 5.96 -11.74 -15.32
CA LEU A 157 5.00 -11.68 -16.44
C LEU A 157 5.61 -12.23 -17.73
N GLY A 158 6.85 -11.83 -18.05
CA GLY A 158 7.58 -12.34 -19.21
C GLY A 158 7.80 -13.85 -19.12
N ALA A 159 8.19 -14.34 -17.94
CA ALA A 159 8.35 -15.77 -17.71
C ALA A 159 7.02 -16.52 -17.89
N PHE A 160 5.92 -16.00 -17.33
CA PHE A 160 4.59 -16.59 -17.47
C PHE A 160 4.13 -16.66 -18.94
N LEU A 161 4.43 -15.65 -19.76
CA LEU A 161 3.96 -15.57 -21.14
C LEU A 161 4.83 -16.33 -22.15
N PHE A 162 6.15 -16.35 -21.94
CA PHE A 162 7.10 -16.84 -22.96
C PHE A 162 7.81 -18.14 -22.56
N VAL A 163 7.85 -18.50 -21.28
CA VAL A 163 8.55 -19.70 -20.81
C VAL A 163 7.56 -20.82 -20.60
N LYS A 164 7.78 -21.96 -21.26
CA LYS A 164 6.98 -23.16 -21.02
C LYS A 164 7.20 -23.65 -19.58
N PRO A 165 6.15 -23.86 -18.77
CA PRO A 165 6.32 -24.37 -17.42
C PRO A 165 6.95 -25.77 -17.45
N PRO A 166 7.84 -26.10 -16.50
CA PRO A 166 8.39 -27.45 -16.37
C PRO A 166 7.26 -28.47 -16.18
N ASP A 167 7.35 -29.64 -16.82
CA ASP A 167 6.28 -30.66 -16.77
C ASP A 167 6.02 -31.18 -15.34
N ALA A 168 6.99 -31.07 -14.44
CA ALA A 168 6.84 -31.41 -13.02
C ALA A 168 6.03 -30.37 -12.21
N LEU A 169 5.92 -29.12 -12.67
CA LEU A 169 5.27 -28.01 -11.96
C LEU A 169 4.46 -27.13 -12.93
N PRO A 170 3.26 -27.59 -13.37
CA PRO A 170 2.44 -26.86 -14.34
C PRO A 170 1.94 -25.49 -13.84
N PHE A 171 1.87 -25.31 -12.52
CA PHE A 171 1.36 -24.07 -11.89
C PHE A 171 2.46 -23.20 -11.27
N LEU A 172 3.72 -23.40 -11.65
CA LEU A 172 4.86 -22.68 -11.08
C LEU A 172 4.72 -21.16 -11.18
N PHE A 173 4.39 -20.64 -12.37
CA PHE A 173 4.33 -19.20 -12.59
C PHE A 173 3.14 -18.51 -11.89
N PRO A 174 1.90 -19.04 -11.94
CA PRO A 174 0.81 -18.55 -11.10
C PRO A 174 1.17 -18.51 -9.61
N LEU A 175 1.85 -19.56 -9.11
CA LEU A 175 2.30 -19.63 -7.72
C LEU A 175 3.39 -18.60 -7.41
N ALA A 176 4.34 -18.40 -8.32
CA ALA A 176 5.39 -17.39 -8.16
C ALA A 176 4.81 -15.97 -8.11
N ILE A 177 3.85 -15.66 -8.99
CA ILE A 177 3.14 -14.38 -9.02
C ILE A 177 2.38 -14.15 -7.70
N SER A 178 1.69 -15.17 -7.20
CA SER A 178 0.92 -15.06 -5.94
C SER A 178 1.84 -14.95 -4.72
N ALA A 179 2.92 -15.73 -4.65
CA ALA A 179 3.91 -15.66 -3.57
C ALA A 179 4.63 -14.29 -3.54
N TYR A 180 5.04 -13.80 -4.71
CA TYR A 180 5.67 -12.49 -4.85
C TYR A 180 4.75 -11.36 -4.39
N SER A 181 3.47 -11.40 -4.82
CA SER A 181 2.47 -10.42 -4.41
C SER A 181 2.14 -10.51 -2.92
N CYS A 182 2.05 -11.73 -2.37
CA CYS A 182 1.82 -11.98 -0.95
C CYS A 182 2.91 -11.31 -0.09
N GLY A 183 4.19 -11.45 -0.46
CA GLY A 183 5.28 -10.77 0.24
C GLY A 183 5.10 -9.26 0.29
N HIS A 184 4.71 -8.64 -0.83
CA HIS A 184 4.42 -7.21 -0.88
C HIS A 184 3.20 -6.83 -0.02
N PHE A 185 2.12 -7.61 -0.06
CA PHE A 185 0.92 -7.35 0.73
C PHE A 185 1.20 -7.42 2.23
N VAL A 186 2.02 -8.37 2.69
CA VAL A 186 2.45 -8.43 4.09
C VAL A 186 3.29 -7.20 4.46
N LEU A 187 4.22 -6.76 3.60
CA LEU A 187 5.00 -5.54 3.83
C LEU A 187 4.10 -4.30 3.94
N PHE A 188 3.12 -4.15 3.05
CA PHE A 188 2.16 -3.05 3.12
C PHE A 188 1.28 -3.13 4.37
N PHE A 189 0.84 -4.33 4.75
CA PHE A 189 0.06 -4.54 5.96
C PHE A 189 0.84 -4.10 7.21
N LEU A 190 2.11 -4.51 7.33
CA LEU A 190 2.98 -4.08 8.43
C LEU A 190 3.25 -2.57 8.39
N TYR A 191 3.49 -2.01 7.20
CA TYR A 191 3.68 -0.57 7.02
C TYR A 191 2.47 0.23 7.48
N PHE A 192 1.26 -0.11 7.03
CA PHE A 192 0.05 0.60 7.44
C PHE A 192 -0.22 0.44 8.94
N ASN A 193 0.01 -0.75 9.51
CA ASN A 193 -0.07 -0.96 10.96
C ASN A 193 0.89 -0.03 11.72
N TYR A 194 2.17 -0.02 11.32
CA TYR A 194 3.17 0.89 11.90
C TYR A 194 2.72 2.35 11.80
N ARG A 195 2.23 2.77 10.63
CA ARG A 195 1.74 4.14 10.42
C ARG A 195 0.54 4.48 11.30
N GLN A 196 -0.39 3.55 11.52
CA GLN A 196 -1.53 3.78 12.41
C GLN A 196 -1.10 4.04 13.85
N PHE A 197 -0.16 3.26 14.39
CA PHE A 197 0.30 3.41 15.78
C PHE A 197 1.25 4.61 15.94
N VAL A 198 2.19 4.83 15.03
CA VAL A 198 3.13 5.96 15.14
C VAL A 198 2.46 7.30 14.83
N SER A 199 1.52 7.33 13.87
CA SER A 199 0.70 8.52 13.66
C SER A 199 -0.21 8.80 14.86
N SER A 200 -0.44 7.81 15.74
CA SER A 200 -1.21 8.03 16.94
C SER A 200 -0.46 8.80 18.04
N ASP A 201 0.87 8.66 18.09
CA ASP A 201 1.75 9.32 19.06
C ASP A 201 1.98 10.82 18.75
N TRP A 202 2.14 11.17 17.46
CA TRP A 202 2.36 12.57 17.05
C TRP A 202 1.21 13.52 17.44
N LEU A 203 0.02 12.97 17.67
CA LEU A 203 -1.17 13.73 18.04
C LEU A 203 -1.32 13.90 19.56
N VAL A 204 -0.78 12.97 20.35
CA VAL A 204 -0.64 13.14 21.81
C VAL A 204 0.34 14.28 22.08
N ASP A 205 1.45 14.31 21.35
CA ASP A 205 2.47 15.37 21.45
C ASP A 205 1.99 16.74 20.97
N LYS A 206 0.99 16.82 20.07
CA LYS A 206 0.37 18.10 19.67
C LYS A 206 -0.79 18.55 20.55
N ALA A 207 -1.43 17.63 21.27
CA ALA A 207 -2.47 17.97 22.24
C ALA A 207 -1.87 18.53 23.55
N ALA A 208 -0.70 18.04 23.97
CA ALA A 208 0.03 18.50 25.16
C ALA A 208 0.41 20.01 25.16
N PRO A 209 0.98 20.60 24.09
CA PRO A 209 1.42 22.00 24.10
C PRO A 209 0.25 22.98 24.12
N LYS A 210 -0.90 22.66 23.50
CA LYS A 210 -2.07 23.55 23.47
C LYS A 210 -2.75 23.69 24.84
N ALA A 211 -2.64 22.69 25.71
CA ALA A 211 -3.18 22.76 27.07
C ALA A 211 -2.33 23.69 27.97
N GLN A 212 -1.01 23.68 27.79
CA GLN A 212 -0.10 24.52 28.57
C GLN A 212 -0.16 26.00 28.14
N THR A 213 -0.22 26.29 26.83
CA THR A 213 -0.32 27.69 26.34
C THR A 213 -1.64 28.36 26.75
N LYS A 214 -2.74 27.60 26.88
CA LYS A 214 -4.04 28.14 27.29
C LYS A 214 -4.11 28.43 28.80
N SER A 215 -3.40 27.65 29.62
CA SER A 215 -3.27 27.88 31.07
C SER A 215 -2.40 29.12 31.36
N GLU A 216 -1.29 29.26 30.65
CA GLU A 216 -0.35 30.37 30.85
C GLU A 216 -0.92 31.72 30.37
N LYS A 217 -1.71 31.71 29.29
CA LYS A 217 -2.41 32.91 28.81
C LYS A 217 -3.51 33.37 29.76
N ASN A 218 -4.22 32.47 30.43
CA ASN A 218 -5.24 32.84 31.44
C ASN A 218 -4.63 33.30 32.77
N ARG A 219 -3.38 32.93 33.09
CA ARG A 219 -2.68 33.38 34.30
C ARG A 219 -2.10 34.80 34.17
N LYS A 220 -1.87 35.28 32.94
CA LYS A 220 -1.36 36.65 32.66
C LYS A 220 -2.45 37.72 32.48
N ILE A 221 -3.73 37.35 32.60
CA ILE A 221 -4.88 38.26 32.43
C ILE A 221 -5.56 38.58 33.79
N LYS A 222 -4.97 38.16 34.91
CA LYS A 222 -5.32 38.60 36.27
C LYS A 222 -4.17 39.40 36.84
#